data_AF-A0A372MGK7-F1
#
_entry.id   AF-A0A372MGK7-F1
#
_cell.length_a   1.000
_cell.length_b   1.000
_cell.length_c   1.000
_cell.angle_alpha   90.00
_cell.angle_beta   90.00
_cell.angle_gamma   90.00
#
_symmetry.space_group_name_H-M   'P 1'
#
loop_
_entity.id
_entity.type
_entity.pdbx_description
1 polymer ?
#
loop_
_entity_poly.entity_id
_entity_poly.type
_entity_poly.pdbx_seq_one_letter_code
_entity_poly.pdbx_strand_id
1 'polypeptide(L)'
;MMNTFPFLTPILISALATFLVRALPYYASFLDRLPRFLSKSLRLLPIAALGPLIFPGVILDFQEHWYAGLIGILCAAFIAYRKNSIIIPILLSILVTYLLLL
;
A
#
# COMPACT_ATOMS: atom_id res chain seq x y z
N MET A 1 -23.95 -8.72 -29.16
CA MET A 1 -23.69 -7.34 -29.61
C MET A 1 -22.56 -6.81 -28.73
N MET A 2 -21.34 -6.87 -29.27
CA MET A 2 -20.09 -7.10 -28.53
C MET A 2 -19.17 -5.87 -28.70
N ASN A 3 -18.75 -5.28 -27.58
CA ASN A 3 -17.51 -4.50 -27.38
C ASN A 3 -17.17 -3.40 -28.41
N THR A 4 -17.74 -2.20 -28.27
CA THR A 4 -17.21 -0.99 -28.94
C THR A 4 -16.14 -0.26 -28.10
N PHE A 5 -16.01 -0.57 -26.80
CA PHE A 5 -14.97 0.01 -25.94
C PHE A 5 -14.38 -1.03 -24.98
N PRO A 6 -13.41 -1.85 -25.43
CA PRO A 6 -12.85 -2.95 -24.63
C PRO A 6 -12.20 -2.50 -23.31
N PHE A 7 -11.83 -1.23 -23.20
CA PHE A 7 -11.21 -0.66 -22.00
C PHE A 7 -12.21 -0.05 -21.01
N LEU A 8 -13.38 0.38 -21.48
CA LEU A 8 -14.33 1.14 -20.65
C LEU A 8 -15.04 0.26 -19.63
N THR A 9 -15.39 -0.97 -20.01
CA THR A 9 -15.99 -1.98 -19.13
C THR A 9 -15.10 -2.36 -17.93
N PRO A 10 -13.83 -2.78 -18.09
CA PRO A 10 -12.98 -3.09 -16.95
C PRO A 10 -12.71 -1.86 -16.08
N ILE A 11 -12.55 -0.67 -16.66
CA ILE A 11 -12.36 0.56 -15.89
C ILE A 11 -13.59 0.86 -15.02
N LEU A 12 -14.80 0.79 -15.58
CA LEU A 12 -16.04 1.01 -14.83
C LEU A 12 -16.23 -0.02 -13.71
N ILE A 13 -15.96 -1.30 -13.99
CA ILE A 13 -16.08 -2.38 -13.01
C ILE A 13 -15.06 -2.18 -11.87
N SER A 14 -13.79 -1.92 -12.19
CA SER A 14 -12.75 -1.67 -11.19
C SER A 14 -12.99 -0.39 -10.39
N ALA A 15 -13.47 0.68 -11.04
CA ALA A 15 -13.81 1.92 -10.37
C ALA A 15 -14.95 1.71 -9.37
N LEU A 16 -16.01 1.00 -9.78
CA LEU A 16 -17.17 0.75 -8.95
C LEU A 16 -16.82 -0.18 -7.78
N ALA A 17 -16.08 -1.27 -8.01
CA ALA A 17 -15.60 -2.15 -6.96
C ALA A 17 -14.70 -1.43 -5.94
N THR A 18 -13.74 -0.62 -6.40
CA THR A 18 -12.81 0.11 -5.50
C THR A 18 -13.53 1.19 -4.72
N PHE A 19 -14.46 1.92 -5.36
CA PHE A 19 -15.25 2.95 -4.71
C PHE A 19 -16.16 2.35 -3.65
N LEU A 20 -16.81 1.20 -3.95
CA LEU A 20 -17.69 0.52 -3.01
C LEU A 20 -16.91 0.04 -1.78
N VAL A 21 -15.74 -0.59 -1.96
CA VAL A 21 -14.87 -1.01 -0.85
C VAL A 21 -14.38 0.17 0.00
N ARG A 22 -14.12 1.34 -0.61
CA ARG A 22 -13.70 2.57 0.10
C ARG A 22 -14.84 3.32 0.79
N ALA A 23 -16.04 3.27 0.23
CA ALA A 23 -17.24 3.89 0.80
C ALA A 23 -17.86 3.03 1.91
N LEU A 24 -17.63 1.72 1.86
CA LEU A 24 -18.11 0.78 2.87
C LEU A 24 -17.68 1.15 4.31
N PRO A 25 -16.41 1.49 4.61
CA PRO A 25 -16.03 1.93 5.95
C PRO A 25 -16.64 3.28 6.35
N TYR A 26 -17.04 4.13 5.39
CA TYR A 26 -17.71 5.40 5.68
C TYR A 26 -19.19 5.20 6.04
N TYR A 27 -19.86 4.23 5.39
CA TYR A 27 -21.26 3.87 5.68
C TYR A 27 -21.41 2.80 6.76
N ALA A 28 -20.29 2.20 7.21
CA ALA A 28 -20.25 1.21 8.28
C ALA A 28 -20.47 1.84 9.68
N SER A 29 -21.62 2.48 9.88
CA SER A 29 -22.13 2.90 11.20
C SER A 29 -22.33 1.70 12.16
N PHE A 30 -22.24 0.47 11.64
CA PHE A 30 -22.19 -0.76 12.44
C PHE A 30 -20.94 -0.85 13.34
N LEU A 31 -19.82 -0.20 12.99
CA LEU A 31 -18.62 -0.19 13.84
C LEU A 31 -18.85 0.52 15.18
N ASP A 32 -19.85 1.40 15.30
CA ASP A 32 -20.17 2.09 16.55
C ASP A 32 -21.02 1.21 17.49
N ARG A 33 -21.65 0.14 16.98
CA ARG A 33 -22.32 -0.88 17.80
C ARG A 33 -21.39 -1.99 18.28
N LEU A 34 -20.16 -2.06 17.73
CA LEU A 34 -19.16 -3.04 18.14
C LEU A 34 -18.51 -2.64 19.48
N PRO A 35 -18.12 -3.62 20.33
CA PRO A 35 -17.37 -3.34 21.54
C PRO A 35 -16.10 -2.55 21.23
N ARG A 36 -15.73 -1.63 22.13
CA ARG A 36 -14.65 -0.63 21.93
C ARG A 36 -13.34 -1.23 21.40
N PHE A 37 -13.03 -2.47 21.77
CA PHE A 37 -11.84 -3.19 21.31
C PHE A 37 -11.90 -3.51 19.80
N LEU A 38 -13.03 -4.06 19.34
CA LEU A 38 -13.19 -4.53 17.96
C LEU A 38 -13.30 -3.34 16.99
N SER A 39 -14.06 -2.30 17.36
CA SER A 39 -14.15 -1.06 16.58
C SER A 39 -12.78 -0.38 16.38
N LYS A 40 -11.95 -0.32 17.43
CA LYS A 40 -10.57 0.20 17.31
C LYS A 40 -9.70 -0.67 16.41
N SER A 41 -9.80 -2.00 16.52
CA SER A 41 -9.00 -2.92 15.72
C SER A 41 -9.37 -2.85 14.22
N LEU A 42 -10.67 -2.80 13.89
CA LEU A 42 -11.13 -2.65 12.51
C LEU A 42 -10.72 -1.32 11.86
N ARG A 43 -10.60 -0.23 12.64
CA ARG A 43 -10.09 1.06 12.14
C ARG A 43 -8.59 1.03 11.81
N LEU A 44 -7.83 0.19 12.51
CA LEU A 44 -6.39 0.00 12.27
C LEU A 44 -6.09 -1.04 11.20
N LEU A 45 -7.06 -1.92 10.90
CA LEU A 45 -6.95 -3.02 9.95
C LEU A 45 -6.48 -2.59 8.55
N PRO A 46 -6.98 -1.50 7.94
CA PRO A 46 -6.49 -1.05 6.63
C PRO A 46 -5.00 -0.69 6.64
N ILE A 47 -4.54 0.00 7.67
CA ILE A 47 -3.13 0.39 7.82
C ILE A 47 -2.27 -0.83 8.12
N ALA A 48 -2.75 -1.75 8.97
CA ALA A 48 -2.08 -3.00 9.26
C ALA A 48 -1.98 -3.91 8.04
N ALA A 49 -2.98 -3.91 7.16
CA ALA A 49 -2.98 -4.69 5.93
C ALA A 49 -1.98 -4.17 4.89
N LEU A 50 -1.73 -2.85 4.83
CA LEU A 50 -0.77 -2.27 3.87
C LEU A 50 0.66 -2.77 4.08
N GLY A 51 1.11 -2.96 5.32
CA GLY A 51 2.47 -3.42 5.62
C GLY A 51 2.81 -4.76 4.95
N PRO A 52 2.10 -5.85 5.27
CA PRO A 52 2.30 -7.16 4.66
C PRO A 52 2.02 -7.21 3.15
N LEU A 53 1.24 -6.26 2.61
CA LEU A 53 0.98 -6.20 1.17
C LEU A 53 2.16 -5.61 0.40
N ILE A 54 2.82 -4.61 0.97
CA ILE A 54 3.95 -3.89 0.34
C ILE A 54 5.27 -4.62 0.59
N PHE A 55 5.47 -5.15 1.80
CA PHE A 55 6.71 -5.81 2.22
C PHE A 55 7.20 -6.95 1.29
N PRO A 56 6.37 -7.87 0.78
CA PRO A 56 6.85 -8.93 -0.11
C PRO A 56 7.37 -8.39 -1.45
N GLY A 57 6.86 -7.25 -1.93
CA GLY A 57 7.34 -6.64 -3.18
C GLY A 57 8.82 -6.29 -3.14
N VAL A 58 9.32 -5.93 -1.97
CA VAL A 58 10.72 -5.57 -1.69
C VAL A 58 11.69 -6.71 -1.97
N ILE A 59 11.23 -7.94 -1.72
CA ILE A 59 12.03 -9.16 -1.82
C ILE A 59 11.83 -9.81 -3.19
N LEU A 60 10.60 -9.75 -3.72
CA LEU A 60 10.21 -10.46 -4.94
C LEU A 60 10.55 -9.73 -6.24
N ASP A 61 10.57 -8.39 -6.24
CA ASP A 61 10.88 -7.59 -7.45
C ASP A 61 12.32 -7.79 -7.93
N PHE A 62 13.26 -7.96 -6.99
CA PHE A 62 14.69 -8.03 -7.28
C PHE A 62 15.19 -9.48 -7.12
N GLN A 63 14.84 -10.34 -8.08
CA GLN A 63 15.14 -11.79 -8.07
C GLN A 63 16.59 -12.09 -7.65
N GLU A 64 17.57 -11.54 -8.36
CA GLU A 64 19.01 -11.76 -8.10
C GLU A 64 19.57 -10.87 -6.96
N HIS A 65 18.89 -9.75 -6.66
CA HIS A 65 19.38 -8.70 -5.77
C HIS A 65 18.39 -8.33 -4.67
N TRP A 66 17.84 -9.33 -3.97
CA TRP A 66 16.91 -9.12 -2.87
C TRP A 66 17.48 -8.21 -1.77
N TYR A 67 18.80 -8.22 -1.58
CA TYR A 67 19.51 -7.33 -0.66
C TYR A 67 19.32 -5.84 -0.99
N ALA A 68 19.20 -5.48 -2.28
CA ALA A 68 19.05 -4.09 -2.72
C ALA A 68 17.70 -3.49 -2.28
N GLY A 69 16.63 -4.28 -2.36
CA GLY A 69 15.32 -3.90 -1.84
C GLY A 69 15.33 -3.77 -0.31
N LEU A 70 15.92 -4.75 0.38
CA LEU A 70 15.95 -4.77 1.84
C LEU A 70 16.75 -3.60 2.44
N ILE A 71 17.91 -3.28 1.85
CA ILE A 71 18.73 -2.13 2.27
C ILE A 71 18.03 -0.82 1.95
N GLY A 72 17.42 -0.69 0.76
CA GLY A 72 16.65 0.49 0.36
C GLY A 72 15.50 0.80 1.33
N ILE A 73 14.81 -0.24 1.83
CA ILE A 73 13.73 -0.06 2.81
C ILE A 73 14.21 0.21 4.22
N LEU A 74 15.31 -0.42 4.66
CA LEU A 74 15.90 -0.13 5.97
C LEU A 74 16.37 1.33 6.05
N CYS A 75 17.04 1.81 5.00
CA CYS A 75 17.46 3.21 4.90
C CYS A 75 16.25 4.15 4.91
N ALA A 76 15.20 3.85 4.14
CA ALA A 76 13.98 4.64 4.12
C ALA A 76 13.27 4.67 5.48
N ALA A 77 13.16 3.52 6.15
CA ALA A 77 12.54 3.39 7.47
C ALA A 77 13.29 4.20 8.54
N PHE A 78 14.62 4.15 8.53
CA PHE A 78 15.45 4.89 9.48
C PHE A 78 15.30 6.41 9.32
N ILE A 79 15.26 6.90 8.08
CA ILE A 79 15.06 8.33 7.80
C ILE A 79 13.61 8.75 8.07
N ALA A 80 12.63 7.92 7.73
CA ALA A 80 11.21 8.19 8.00
C ALA A 80 10.93 8.34 9.50
N TYR A 81 11.61 7.57 10.37
CA TYR A 81 11.45 7.68 11.82
C TYR A 81 11.85 9.07 12.36
N ARG A 82 12.81 9.74 11.71
CA ARG A 82 13.40 10.99 12.20
C ARG A 82 12.86 12.24 11.49
N LYS A 83 12.24 12.10 10.32
CA LYS A 83 11.84 13.22 9.47
C LYS A 83 10.33 13.21 9.20
N ASN A 84 9.66 14.33 9.44
CA ASN A 84 8.19 14.45 9.30
C ASN A 84 7.71 14.55 7.83
N SER A 85 8.57 14.23 6.86
CA SER A 85 8.29 14.39 5.43
C SER A 85 8.46 13.06 4.70
N ILE A 86 7.40 12.65 4.00
CA ILE A 86 7.34 11.38 3.25
C ILE A 86 8.26 11.39 2.01
N ILE A 87 8.50 12.55 1.41
CA ILE A 87 9.25 12.68 0.15
C ILE A 87 10.72 12.23 0.29
N ILE A 88 11.38 12.62 1.38
CA ILE A 88 12.80 12.33 1.59
C ILE A 88 13.11 10.83 1.72
N PRO A 89 12.41 10.03 2.56
CA PRO A 89 12.65 8.59 2.64
C PRO A 89 12.35 7.87 1.32
N ILE A 90 11.37 8.33 0.53
CA ILE A 90 11.10 7.78 -0.81
C ILE A 90 12.28 8.01 -1.76
N LEU A 91 12.73 9.26 -1.90
CA LEU A 91 13.87 9.57 -2.77
C LEU A 91 15.13 8.79 -2.36
N LEU A 92 15.38 8.68 -1.05
CA LEU A 92 16.50 7.92 -0.53
C LEU A 92 16.38 6.44 -0.89
N SER A 93 15.21 5.83 -0.71
CA SER A 93 14.98 4.42 -1.05
C SER A 93 15.30 4.16 -2.52
N ILE A 94 14.79 5.02 -3.41
CA ILE A 94 15.04 4.92 -4.85
C ILE A 94 16.54 5.04 -5.16
N LEU A 95 17.22 6.04 -4.58
CA LEU A 95 18.64 6.29 -4.81
C LEU A 95 19.50 5.10 -4.33
N VAL A 96 19.25 4.60 -3.12
CA VAL A 96 19.98 3.47 -2.54
C VAL A 96 19.76 2.19 -3.36
N THR A 97 18.51 1.88 -3.71
CA THR A 97 18.21 0.70 -4.53
C THR A 97 18.82 0.83 -5.93
N TYR A 98 18.79 2.01 -6.55
CA TYR A 98 19.41 2.26 -7.85
C TYR A 98 20.93 2.08 -7.80
N LEU A 99 21.62 2.61 -6.78
CA LEU A 99 23.06 2.45 -6.61
C LEU A 99 23.49 1.00 -6.35
N LEU A 100 22.65 0.20 -5.70
CA LEU A 100 22.93 -1.21 -5.42
C LEU A 100 22.64 -2.14 -6.61
N LEU A 101 21.87 -1.68 -7.59
CA LEU A 101 21.57 -2.42 -8.82
C LEU A 101 22.52 -2.09 -9.98
N LEU A 102 23.29 -1.00 -9.87
CA LEU A 102 24.32 -0.59 -10.82
C LEU A 102 25.58 -1.47 -10.67
#